data_AF-A0A3B8JYP9-F1
#
_entry.id   AF-A0A3B8JYP9-F1
#
_cell.length_a   1.000
_cell.length_b   1.000
_cell.length_c   1.000
_cell.angle_alpha   90.00
_cell.angle_beta   90.00
_cell.angle_gamma   90.00
#
_symmetry.space_group_name_H-M   'P 1'
#
loop_
_entity.id
_entity.type
_entity.pdbx_description
1 polymer ?
#
loop_
_entity_poly.entity_id
_entity_poly.type
_entity_poly.pdbx_seq_one_letter_code
_entity_poly.pdbx_strand_id
1 'polypeptide(L)'
;AVYDAMVRMAQDFSIRYPLVDGQGNFGSMDGDGAAAMRYTEARLSPLAMEMLRDLDKETVDFRLNFDETLEEPVVLPSRFPNLLVNGSS
;
A
#
# COMPACT_ATOMS: atom_id res chain seq x y z
N ALA A 1 -5.37 10.03 7.34
CA ALA A 1 -4.49 8.89 7.66
C ALA A 1 -4.63 7.75 6.65
N VAL A 2 -5.75 7.01 6.63
CA VAL A 2 -5.92 5.84 5.74
C VAL A 2 -5.89 6.21 4.26
N TYR A 3 -6.72 7.18 3.85
CA TYR A 3 -6.75 7.63 2.45
C TYR A 3 -5.43 8.25 2.00
N ASP A 4 -4.82 9.09 2.84
CA ASP A 4 -3.53 9.72 2.54
C ASP A 4 -2.40 8.69 2.35
N ALA A 5 -2.40 7.60 3.13
CA ALA A 5 -1.47 6.50 2.95
C ALA A 5 -1.66 5.79 1.60
N MET A 6 -2.91 5.54 1.21
CA MET A 6 -3.23 4.95 -0.11
C MET A 6 -2.80 5.88 -1.25
N VAL A 7 -3.11 7.17 -1.15
CA VAL A 7 -2.72 8.18 -2.14
C VAL A 7 -1.20 8.23 -2.30
N ARG A 8 -0.44 8.27 -1.19
CA ARG A 8 1.03 8.28 -1.24
C ARG A 8 1.60 7.04 -1.92
N MET A 9 0.98 5.88 -1.73
CA MET A 9 1.42 4.63 -2.36
C MET A 9 1.11 4.54 -3.87
N ALA A 10 0.26 5.43 -4.39
CA ALA A 10 -0.08 5.54 -5.81
C ALA A 10 0.75 6.61 -6.56
N GLN A 11 1.42 7.51 -5.84
CA GLN A 11 2.21 8.60 -6.41
C GLN A 11 3.62 8.12 -6.80
N ASP A 12 3.90 8.06 -8.10
CA ASP A 12 5.21 7.68 -8.66
C ASP A 12 6.34 8.69 -8.36
N PHE A 13 5.98 9.94 -8.10
CA PHE A 13 6.89 10.98 -7.63
C PHE A 13 7.19 10.90 -6.12
N SER A 14 6.40 10.14 -5.36
CA SER A 14 6.58 9.99 -3.90
C SER A 14 7.36 8.74 -3.52
N ILE A 15 7.17 7.63 -4.23
CA ILE A 15 7.88 6.37 -4.00
C ILE A 15 8.40 5.78 -5.31
N ARG A 16 9.58 5.14 -5.25
CA ARG A 16 10.29 4.68 -6.44
C ARG A 16 9.51 3.61 -7.22
N TYR A 17 8.88 2.69 -6.50
CA TYR A 17 8.03 1.65 -7.06
C TYR A 17 6.67 1.66 -6.37
N PRO A 18 5.64 2.24 -7.03
CA PRO A 18 4.28 2.32 -6.50
C PRO A 18 3.72 0.96 -6.10
N LEU A 19 3.05 0.91 -4.95
CA LEU A 19 2.35 -0.28 -4.47
C LEU A 19 0.88 -0.27 -4.88
N VAL A 20 0.32 0.92 -5.12
CA VAL A 20 -1.05 1.10 -5.60
C VAL A 20 -1.02 1.55 -7.06
N ASP A 21 -1.85 0.94 -7.89
CA ASP A 21 -2.18 1.39 -9.24
C ASP A 21 -3.50 2.17 -9.15
N GLY A 22 -3.39 3.50 -9.23
CA GLY A 22 -4.50 4.43 -9.04
C GLY A 22 -4.97 5.06 -10.36
N GLN A 23 -6.28 5.26 -10.49
CA GLN A 23 -6.90 6.01 -11.58
C GLN A 23 -7.70 7.20 -11.03
N GLY A 24 -7.46 8.38 -11.58
CA GLY A 24 -8.05 9.65 -11.13
C GLY A 24 -6.98 10.67 -10.74
N ASN A 25 -7.37 11.70 -9.97
CA ASN A 25 -6.43 12.71 -9.51
C ASN A 25 -5.83 12.33 -8.14
N PHE A 26 -4.55 11.92 -8.16
CA PHE A 26 -3.76 11.57 -6.98
C PHE A 26 -2.79 12.69 -6.54
N GLY A 27 -3.01 13.92 -7.00
CA GLY A 27 -2.15 15.07 -6.73
C GLY A 27 -0.97 15.17 -7.68
N SER A 28 -0.16 16.22 -7.50
CA SER A 28 0.96 16.57 -8.37
C SER A 28 2.17 17.04 -7.56
N MET A 29 3.36 17.08 -8.20
CA MET A 29 4.56 17.72 -7.62
C MET A 29 4.40 19.24 -7.45
N ASP A 30 3.46 19.85 -8.18
CA ASP A 30 3.19 21.30 -8.12
C ASP A 30 2.39 21.70 -6.87
N GLY A 31 2.03 20.72 -6.02
CA GLY A 31 1.36 20.95 -4.75
C GLY A 31 -0.15 20.76 -4.79
N ASP A 32 -0.72 20.29 -5.92
CA ASP A 32 -2.13 19.95 -5.98
C ASP A 32 -2.42 18.73 -5.12
N GLY A 33 -3.44 18.84 -4.26
CA GLY A 33 -3.93 17.73 -3.46
C GLY A 33 -4.68 16.70 -4.31
N ALA A 34 -4.74 15.46 -3.82
CA ALA A 34 -5.56 14.42 -4.42
C ALA A 34 -7.06 14.76 -4.33
N ALA A 35 -7.83 14.27 -5.29
CA ALA A 35 -9.29 14.34 -5.22
C ALA A 35 -9.82 13.52 -4.03
N ALA A 36 -11.08 13.77 -3.64
CA ALA A 36 -11.74 12.98 -2.59
C ALA A 36 -11.88 11.50 -3.00
N MET A 37 -11.87 10.60 -2.02
CA MET A 37 -11.89 9.14 -2.21
C MET A 37 -13.04 8.58 -3.07
N ARG A 38 -14.13 9.33 -3.23
CA ARG A 38 -15.28 8.95 -4.09
C ARG A 38 -15.05 9.22 -5.59
N TYR A 39 -13.93 9.85 -5.93
CA TYR A 39 -13.55 10.23 -7.31
C TYR A 39 -12.25 9.57 -7.76
N THR A 40 -11.71 8.65 -6.96
CA THR A 40 -10.49 7.91 -7.28
C THR A 40 -10.76 6.42 -7.24
N GLU A 41 -10.13 5.68 -8.14
CA GLU A 41 -10.12 4.24 -8.16
C GLU A 41 -8.71 3.76 -7.85
N ALA A 42 -8.58 2.62 -7.17
CA ALA A 42 -7.30 2.08 -6.76
C ALA A 42 -7.34 0.55 -6.76
N ARG A 43 -6.26 -0.07 -7.21
CA ARG A 43 -6.00 -1.51 -7.09
C ARG A 43 -4.55 -1.76 -6.72
N LEU A 44 -4.23 -3.00 -6.37
CA LEU A 44 -2.84 -3.39 -6.12
C LEU A 44 -2.04 -3.37 -7.42
N SER A 45 -0.83 -2.81 -7.36
CA SER A 45 0.15 -2.95 -8.44
C SER A 45 0.66 -4.40 -8.52
N PRO A 46 1.25 -4.82 -9.66
CA PRO A 46 1.90 -6.12 -9.75
C PRO A 46 2.99 -6.34 -8.69
N LEU A 47 3.73 -5.29 -8.30
CA LEU A 47 4.77 -5.40 -7.27
C LEU A 47 4.16 -5.60 -5.87
N ALA A 48 3.03 -4.97 -5.58
CA ALA A 48 2.33 -5.18 -4.32
C ALA A 48 1.80 -6.61 -4.18
N MET A 49 1.49 -7.30 -5.28
CA MET A 49 1.14 -8.72 -5.22
C MET A 49 2.33 -9.58 -4.73
N GLU A 50 3.57 -9.21 -5.03
CA GLU A 50 4.76 -9.90 -4.48
C GLU A 50 4.97 -9.62 -2.97
N MET A 51 4.39 -8.55 -2.43
CA MET A 51 4.36 -8.33 -0.97
C MET A 51 3.43 -9.30 -0.26
N LEU A 52 2.32 -9.67 -0.90
CA LEU A 52 1.25 -10.51 -0.34
C LEU A 52 1.36 -11.98 -0.77
N ARG A 53 2.36 -12.33 -1.57
CA ARG A 53 2.48 -13.64 -2.17
C ARG A 53 2.69 -14.73 -1.12
N ASP A 54 1.87 -15.78 -1.22
CA ASP A 54 1.85 -16.92 -0.30
C ASP A 54 1.52 -16.54 1.16
N LEU A 55 0.82 -15.42 1.38
CA LEU A 55 0.36 -14.99 2.71
C LEU A 55 -0.61 -15.99 3.34
N ASP A 56 -1.39 -16.70 2.51
CA ASP A 56 -2.35 -17.74 2.89
C ASP A 56 -1.70 -19.09 3.29
N LYS A 57 -0.36 -19.19 3.22
CA LYS A 57 0.40 -20.43 3.49
C LYS A 57 1.18 -20.37 4.80
N GLU A 58 0.62 -19.70 5.82
CA GLU A 58 1.21 -19.61 7.16
C GLU A 58 2.66 -19.11 7.15
N THR A 59 2.97 -18.17 6.25
CA THR A 59 4.34 -17.68 6.03
C THR A 59 4.78 -16.60 7.03
N VAL A 60 3.83 -16.03 7.78
CA VAL A 60 4.03 -14.96 8.75
C VAL A 60 3.09 -15.16 9.94
N ASP A 61 3.45 -14.59 11.08
CA ASP A 61 2.59 -14.57 12.25
C ASP A 61 1.41 -13.61 12.04
N PHE A 62 0.24 -14.01 12.56
CA PHE A 62 -0.97 -13.21 12.62
C PHE A 62 -1.29 -12.85 14.07
N ARG A 63 -2.02 -11.76 14.26
CA ARG A 63 -2.56 -11.34 15.56
C ARG A 63 -4.02 -10.95 15.41
N LEU A 64 -4.75 -10.93 16.53
CA LEU A 64 -6.12 -10.43 16.56
C LEU A 64 -6.17 -8.94 16.18
N ASN A 65 -7.23 -8.55 15.46
CA ASN A 65 -7.54 -7.17 15.11
C ASN A 65 -8.08 -6.39 16.34
N PHE A 66 -8.44 -5.12 16.15
CA PHE A 66 -8.75 -4.20 17.26
C PHE A 66 -9.95 -4.62 18.15
N ASP A 67 -10.90 -5.41 17.62
CA ASP A 67 -12.08 -5.91 18.34
C ASP A 67 -12.05 -7.42 18.55
N GLU A 68 -10.91 -8.07 18.28
CA GLU A 68 -10.67 -9.51 18.47
C GLU A 68 -11.60 -10.43 17.66
N THR A 69 -12.20 -9.92 16.57
CA THR A 69 -13.10 -10.70 15.71
C THR A 69 -12.43 -11.31 14.48
N LEU A 70 -11.30 -10.74 14.04
CA LEU A 70 -10.55 -11.15 12.87
C LEU A 70 -9.05 -11.18 13.18
N GLU A 71 -8.28 -11.82 12.30
CA GLU A 71 -6.83 -11.83 12.37
C GLU A 71 -6.22 -10.93 11.28
N GLU A 72 -5.13 -10.25 11.61
CA GLU A 72 -4.32 -9.45 10.70
C GLU A 72 -2.84 -9.88 10.74
N PRO A 73 -2.13 -9.86 9.61
CA PRO A 73 -0.71 -10.22 9.58
C PRO A 73 0.13 -9.18 10.31
N VAL A 74 1.09 -9.62 11.14
CA VAL A 74 2.02 -8.73 11.86
C VAL A 74 3.05 -8.12 10.91
N VAL A 75 3.45 -8.87 9.88
CA VAL A 75 4.37 -8.48 8.82
C VAL A 75 3.89 -9.03 7.48
N LEU A 76 4.36 -8.46 6.37
CA LEU A 76 4.10 -9.01 5.03
C LEU A 76 5.25 -9.90 4.56
N PRO A 77 4.98 -10.96 3.76
CA PRO A 77 6.01 -11.82 3.17
C PRO A 77 7.14 -11.07 2.47
N SER A 78 6.84 -9.94 1.83
CA SER A 78 7.82 -8.99 1.27
C SER A 78 8.91 -9.65 0.42
N ARG A 79 8.52 -10.35 -0.65
CA ARG A 79 9.49 -11.01 -1.57
C ARG A 79 10.40 -10.06 -2.34
N PHE A 80 10.19 -8.76 -2.20
CA PHE A 80 11.12 -7.72 -2.62
C PHE A 80 11.56 -6.88 -1.41
N PRO A 81 12.79 -6.34 -1.40
CA PRO A 81 13.32 -5.59 -0.26
C PRO A 81 12.73 -4.17 -0.19
N ASN A 82 11.44 -4.05 0.16
CA ASN A 82 10.67 -2.80 0.09
C ASN A 82 11.28 -1.65 0.89
N LEU A 83 11.79 -1.91 2.10
CA LEU A 83 12.40 -0.87 2.92
C LEU A 83 13.63 -0.23 2.26
N LEU A 84 14.48 -1.04 1.61
CA LEU A 84 15.67 -0.52 0.92
C LEU A 84 15.32 0.20 -0.38
N VAL A 85 14.28 -0.29 -1.07
CA VAL A 85 13.91 0.17 -2.40
C VAL A 85 13.04 1.44 -2.36
N ASN A 86 12.04 1.46 -1.48
CA ASN A 86 11.08 2.56 -1.37
C ASN A 86 11.34 3.48 -0.16
N GLY A 87 12.16 3.05 0.81
CA GLY A 87 12.49 3.86 1.99
C GLY A 87 11.32 4.05 2.96
N SER A 88 11.60 4.79 4.04
CA SER A 88 10.60 5.30 4.98
C SER A 88 11.16 6.53 5.68
N SER A 89 10.29 7.46 6.07
CA SER A 89 10.64 8.71 6.78
C SER A 89 9.64 8.98 7.89
#